data_AF-F6FG36-F1
#
_entry.id   AF-F6FG36-F1
#
_cell.length_a   1.000
_cell.length_b   1.000
_cell.length_c   1.000
_cell.angle_alpha   90.00
_cell.angle_beta   90.00
_cell.angle_gamma   90.00
#
_symmetry.space_group_name_H-M   'P 1'
#
loop_
_entity.id
_entity.type
_entity.pdbx_description
1 polymer ?
#
loop_
_entity_poly.entity_id
_entity_poly.type
_entity_poly.pdbx_seq_one_letter_code
_entity_poly.pdbx_strand_id
1 'polypeptide(L)'
;MSVKSIILGMGGLVASSVAGLFGLIKTKESRDYKIKMEKFRNTVHRINGYFSSKEKQKSLTLEDPEHESWGQKFDHYQSERWSDLSKLFPATTRGSWEDMRDYCFKEAEENVDDAIKGVILANDSDNNNFSPKVSPFWSLCLTQKETSQ
;
A
#
# COMPACT_ATOMS: atom_id res chain seq x y z
N MET A 1 23.28 -42.69 -52.56
CA MET A 1 22.28 -43.05 -51.54
C MET A 1 23.00 -43.39 -50.23
N SER A 2 22.31 -43.22 -49.08
CA SER A 2 22.75 -43.26 -47.65
C SER A 2 23.50 -41.99 -47.18
N VAL A 3 22.93 -41.06 -46.42
CA VAL A 3 22.23 -41.04 -45.10
C VAL A 3 23.17 -40.98 -43.90
N LYS A 4 23.31 -39.74 -43.38
CA LYS A 4 23.40 -39.27 -41.99
C LYS A 4 24.10 -40.14 -40.93
N SER A 5 25.03 -39.51 -40.21
CA SER A 5 24.80 -39.11 -38.79
C SER A 5 25.98 -38.30 -38.24
N ILE A 6 25.77 -36.98 -38.07
CA ILE A 6 26.57 -36.16 -37.16
C ILE A 6 26.05 -36.47 -35.76
N ILE A 7 26.80 -37.25 -34.99
CA ILE A 7 26.56 -37.38 -33.55
C ILE A 7 27.39 -36.30 -32.87
N LEU A 8 26.72 -35.18 -32.57
CA LEU A 8 27.12 -34.23 -31.55
C LEU A 8 26.89 -34.88 -30.18
N GLY A 9 27.89 -35.61 -29.69
CA GLY A 9 27.89 -36.20 -28.36
C GLY A 9 28.44 -35.24 -27.31
N MET A 10 27.54 -34.46 -26.71
CA MET A 10 27.61 -33.93 -25.33
C MET A 10 28.96 -33.36 -24.86
N GLY A 11 29.24 -32.12 -25.30
CA GLY A 11 30.04 -31.18 -24.52
C GLY A 11 29.33 -30.90 -23.20
N GLY A 12 30.10 -30.92 -22.11
CA GLY A 12 29.59 -30.88 -20.74
C GLY A 12 28.83 -29.62 -20.36
N LEU A 13 28.16 -29.72 -19.22
CA LEU A 13 28.25 -28.79 -18.09
C LEU A 13 27.26 -29.29 -17.03
N VAL A 14 27.73 -30.19 -16.17
CA VAL A 14 27.12 -30.37 -14.86
C VAL A 14 27.70 -29.25 -13.99
N ALA A 15 27.05 -28.08 -13.99
CA ALA A 15 27.44 -26.98 -13.11
C ALA A 15 26.19 -26.15 -12.71
N SER A 16 25.66 -26.49 -11.54
CA SER A 16 25.12 -25.53 -10.57
C SER A 16 23.93 -24.65 -11.00
N SER A 17 22.79 -25.25 -11.38
CA SER A 17 21.57 -24.51 -11.72
C SER A 17 20.78 -23.96 -10.51
N VAL A 18 21.28 -24.07 -9.28
CA VAL A 18 20.56 -23.58 -8.09
C VAL A 18 20.80 -22.08 -7.85
N ALA A 19 22.00 -21.57 -8.13
CA ALA A 19 22.34 -20.16 -7.92
C ALA A 19 21.63 -19.22 -8.92
N GLY A 20 21.42 -19.65 -10.17
CA GLY A 20 20.66 -18.91 -11.17
C GLY A 20 19.17 -18.78 -10.83
N LEU A 21 18.58 -19.84 -10.24
CA LEU A 21 17.19 -19.82 -9.77
C LEU A 21 17.00 -18.87 -8.59
N PHE A 22 17.87 -18.92 -7.58
CA PHE A 22 17.80 -17.99 -6.44
C PHE A 22 18.04 -16.52 -6.86
N GLY A 23 18.95 -16.27 -7.80
CA GLY A 23 19.18 -14.93 -8.36
C GLY A 23 17.98 -14.37 -9.12
N LEU A 24 17.31 -15.20 -9.93
CA LEU A 24 16.10 -14.83 -10.67
C LEU A 24 14.88 -14.63 -9.76
N ILE A 25 14.73 -15.46 -8.71
CA ILE A 25 13.65 -15.31 -7.72
C ILE A 25 13.82 -14.00 -6.94
N LYS A 26 15.01 -13.72 -6.41
CA LYS A 26 15.28 -12.47 -5.67
C LYS A 26 15.13 -11.22 -6.54
N THR A 27 15.54 -11.28 -7.80
CA THR A 27 15.37 -10.15 -8.73
C THR A 27 13.91 -9.93 -9.11
N LYS A 28 13.12 -11.00 -9.27
CA LYS A 28 11.68 -10.89 -9.48
C LYS A 28 10.97 -10.31 -8.26
N GLU A 29 11.28 -10.81 -7.07
CA GLU A 29 10.73 -10.31 -5.80
C GLU A 29 11.06 -8.81 -5.59
N SER A 30 12.31 -8.41 -5.85
CA SER A 30 12.72 -7.00 -5.79
C SER A 30 12.02 -6.13 -6.84
N ARG A 31 11.78 -6.66 -8.05
CA ARG A 31 11.07 -5.94 -9.10
C ARG A 31 9.59 -5.78 -8.76
N ASP A 32 8.94 -6.84 -8.31
CA ASP A 32 7.53 -6.85 -7.95
C ASP A 32 7.28 -5.91 -6.76
N TYR A 33 8.19 -5.90 -5.78
CA TYR A 33 8.18 -4.93 -4.68
C TYR A 33 8.26 -3.49 -5.19
N LYS A 34 9.23 -3.18 -6.06
CA LYS A 34 9.39 -1.82 -6.61
C LYS A 34 8.17 -1.35 -7.38
N ILE A 35 7.60 -2.21 -8.24
CA ILE A 35 6.38 -1.89 -9.01
C ILE A 35 5.22 -1.60 -8.06
N LYS A 36 5.05 -2.41 -7.01
CA LYS A 36 4.02 -2.21 -6.00
C LYS A 36 4.18 -0.87 -5.27
N MET A 37 5.39 -0.56 -4.79
CA MET A 37 5.67 0.70 -4.09
C MET A 37 5.48 1.92 -5.01
N GLU A 38 5.86 1.81 -6.28
CA GLU A 38 5.61 2.87 -7.27
C GLU A 38 4.11 3.10 -7.49
N LYS A 39 3.32 2.03 -7.58
CA LYS A 39 1.86 2.12 -7.68
C LYS A 39 1.27 2.81 -6.45
N PHE A 40 1.72 2.43 -5.25
CA PHE A 40 1.29 3.05 -4.00
C PHE A 40 1.64 4.53 -3.96
N ARG A 41 2.85 4.92 -4.36
CA ARG A 41 3.25 6.34 -4.47
C ARG A 41 2.38 7.13 -5.43
N ASN A 42 1.99 6.55 -6.56
CA ASN A 42 1.05 7.18 -7.48
C ASN A 42 -0.31 7.40 -6.82
N THR A 43 -0.78 6.45 -6.01
CA THR A 43 -2.01 6.59 -5.21
C THR A 43 -1.87 7.71 -4.17
N VAL A 44 -0.73 7.79 -3.46
CA VAL A 44 -0.42 8.89 -2.55
C VAL A 44 -0.50 10.24 -3.27
N HIS A 45 0.15 10.37 -4.42
CA HIS A 45 0.15 11.62 -5.19
C HIS A 45 -1.25 12.05 -5.62
N ARG A 46 -2.09 11.10 -6.08
CA ARG A 46 -3.47 11.40 -6.48
C ARG A 46 -4.31 11.87 -5.28
N ILE A 47 -4.24 11.16 -4.15
CA ILE A 47 -5.02 11.45 -2.95
C ILE A 47 -4.55 12.75 -2.28
N ASN A 48 -3.25 12.89 -2.03
CA ASN A 48 -2.70 14.10 -1.40
C ASN A 48 -2.78 15.32 -2.33
N GLY A 49 -2.66 15.13 -3.65
CA GLY A 49 -2.95 16.16 -4.64
C GLY A 49 -4.39 16.67 -4.53
N TYR A 50 -5.35 15.78 -4.32
CA TYR A 50 -6.72 16.16 -4.04
C TYR A 50 -6.87 16.89 -2.70
N PHE A 51 -6.33 16.34 -1.60
CA PHE A 51 -6.42 16.97 -0.26
C PHE A 51 -5.80 18.37 -0.20
N SER A 52 -4.63 18.55 -0.83
CA SER A 52 -3.99 19.87 -0.91
C SER A 52 -4.83 20.90 -1.67
N SER A 53 -5.64 20.46 -2.65
CA SER A 53 -6.57 21.32 -3.39
C SER A 53 -7.84 21.70 -2.62
N LYS A 54 -8.16 21.02 -1.51
CA LYS A 54 -9.38 21.20 -0.73
C LYS A 54 -9.04 21.76 0.64
N GLU A 55 -9.40 23.01 0.89
CA GLU A 55 -9.05 23.73 2.13
C GLU A 55 -9.36 22.94 3.41
N LYS A 56 -10.52 22.29 3.46
CA LYS A 56 -10.96 21.49 4.61
C LYS A 56 -10.15 20.19 4.81
N GLN A 57 -9.48 19.67 3.77
CA GLN A 57 -8.78 18.39 3.82
C GLN A 57 -7.25 18.56 3.79
N LYS A 58 -6.73 19.80 3.81
CA LYS A 58 -5.30 20.09 3.77
C LYS A 58 -4.49 19.46 4.91
N SER A 59 -5.14 19.17 6.04
CA SER A 59 -4.51 18.50 7.19
C SER A 59 -4.46 16.98 7.04
N LEU A 60 -5.15 16.38 6.09
CA LEU A 60 -5.14 14.93 5.86
C LEU A 60 -4.06 14.57 4.86
N THR A 61 -3.29 13.52 5.18
CA THR A 61 -2.28 12.96 4.28
C THR A 61 -2.33 11.44 4.32
N LEU A 62 -2.25 10.81 3.14
CA LEU A 62 -1.81 9.43 3.03
C LEU A 62 -0.28 9.44 2.98
N GLU A 63 0.37 8.70 3.86
CA GLU A 63 1.84 8.69 3.96
C GLU A 63 2.48 7.89 2.82
N ASP A 64 3.75 8.20 2.50
CA ASP A 64 4.53 7.38 1.56
C ASP A 64 4.52 5.92 2.02
N PRO A 65 4.39 4.93 1.11
CA PRO A 65 4.32 3.51 1.49
C PRO A 65 5.55 2.98 2.22
N GLU A 66 6.69 3.68 2.15
CA GLU A 66 7.92 3.31 2.86
C GLU A 66 8.18 4.23 4.07
N HIS A 67 7.21 5.08 4.46
CA HIS A 67 7.33 5.96 5.62
C HIS A 67 7.24 5.17 6.94
N GLU A 68 8.08 5.52 7.93
CA GLU A 68 8.15 4.83 9.23
C GLU A 68 6.86 4.92 10.06
N SER A 69 6.01 5.90 9.76
CA SER A 69 4.72 6.11 10.42
C SER A 69 3.78 4.91 10.27
N TRP A 70 3.94 4.08 9.24
CA TRP A 70 3.18 2.83 9.11
C TRP A 70 3.47 1.85 10.24
N GLY A 71 4.75 1.74 10.64
CA GLY A 71 5.15 0.95 11.80
C GLY A 71 4.61 1.54 13.10
N GLN A 72 4.76 2.86 13.30
CA GLN A 72 4.26 3.55 14.49
C GLN A 72 2.74 3.42 14.64
N LYS A 73 1.99 3.56 13.55
CA LYS A 73 0.53 3.33 13.50
C LYS A 73 0.19 1.90 13.89
N PHE A 74 0.88 0.92 13.31
CA PHE A 74 0.64 -0.49 13.60
C PHE A 74 0.87 -0.79 15.08
N ASP A 75 1.98 -0.33 15.65
CA ASP A 75 2.32 -0.51 17.06
C ASP A 75 1.27 0.13 17.98
N HIS A 76 0.79 1.33 17.62
CA HIS A 76 -0.28 2.01 18.34
C HIS A 76 -1.56 1.17 18.34
N TYR A 77 -2.04 0.72 17.18
CA TYR A 77 -3.26 -0.10 17.10
C TYR A 77 -3.10 -1.47 17.78
N GLN A 78 -1.90 -2.05 17.73
CA GLN A 78 -1.59 -3.27 18.44
C GLN A 78 -1.66 -3.07 19.96
N SER A 79 -1.17 -1.93 20.47
CA SER A 79 -1.23 -1.57 21.90
C SER A 79 -2.66 -1.43 22.41
N GLU A 80 -3.56 -0.91 21.56
CA GLU A 80 -4.99 -0.78 21.83
C GLU A 80 -5.78 -2.09 21.56
N ARG A 81 -5.07 -3.17 21.23
CA ARG A 81 -5.66 -4.47 20.86
C ARG A 81 -6.69 -4.36 19.74
N TRP A 82 -6.54 -3.37 18.86
CA TRP A 82 -7.47 -3.10 17.77
C TRP A 82 -8.92 -2.95 18.25
N SER A 83 -9.17 -2.50 19.49
CA SER A 83 -10.47 -2.57 20.16
C SER A 83 -11.63 -2.05 19.31
N ASP A 84 -11.48 -0.89 18.69
CA ASP A 84 -12.52 -0.22 17.90
C ASP A 84 -12.43 -0.54 16.41
N LEU A 85 -11.27 -1.01 15.96
CA LEU A 85 -10.92 -1.18 14.56
C LEU A 85 -11.04 -2.63 14.10
N SER A 86 -11.05 -3.57 15.04
CA SER A 86 -11.12 -5.00 14.77
C SER A 86 -12.41 -5.46 14.07
N LYS A 87 -13.47 -4.66 14.11
CA LYS A 87 -14.73 -4.91 13.40
C LYS A 87 -14.72 -4.41 11.96
N LEU A 88 -13.81 -3.50 11.64
CA LEU A 88 -13.76 -2.76 10.38
C LEU A 88 -12.65 -3.27 9.47
N PHE A 89 -11.61 -3.86 10.06
CA PHE A 89 -10.45 -4.34 9.34
C PHE A 89 -10.30 -5.86 9.46
N PRO A 90 -10.08 -6.57 8.34
CA PRO A 90 -9.93 -8.01 8.37
C PRO A 90 -8.72 -8.41 9.21
N ALA A 91 -8.77 -9.60 9.81
CA ALA A 91 -7.68 -10.08 10.67
C ALA A 91 -6.32 -10.13 9.95
N THR A 92 -6.33 -10.25 8.62
CA THR A 92 -5.14 -10.25 7.77
C THR A 92 -4.35 -8.94 7.86
N THR A 93 -4.98 -7.80 8.16
CA THR A 93 -4.28 -6.50 8.28
C THR A 93 -3.48 -6.37 9.58
N ARG A 94 -3.60 -7.34 10.48
CA ARG A 94 -2.99 -7.32 11.82
C ARG A 94 -1.74 -8.19 11.89
N GLY A 95 -1.36 -8.83 10.79
CA GLY A 95 -0.19 -9.70 10.69
C GLY A 95 1.11 -8.90 10.79
N SER A 96 1.19 -7.79 10.07
CA SER A 96 2.32 -6.86 10.13
C SER A 96 1.94 -5.43 9.72
N TRP A 97 2.88 -4.49 9.88
CA TRP A 97 2.70 -3.13 9.39
C TRP A 97 2.62 -3.09 7.85
N GLU A 98 3.30 -4.00 7.14
CA GLU A 98 3.18 -4.15 5.69
C GLU A 98 1.77 -4.59 5.31
N ASP A 99 1.19 -5.58 6.01
CA ASP A 99 -0.17 -6.05 5.72
C ASP A 99 -1.20 -4.93 5.92
N MET A 100 -1.05 -4.14 6.98
CA MET A 100 -1.89 -2.98 7.26
C MET A 100 -1.77 -1.92 6.15
N ARG A 101 -0.53 -1.55 5.80
CA ARG A 101 -0.24 -0.60 4.73
C ARG A 101 -0.84 -1.07 3.40
N ASP A 102 -0.56 -2.31 3.03
CA ASP A 102 -0.97 -2.87 1.75
C ASP A 102 -2.50 -2.92 1.62
N TYR A 103 -3.20 -3.24 2.70
CA TYR A 103 -4.66 -3.15 2.77
C TYR A 103 -5.13 -1.72 2.56
N CYS A 104 -4.55 -0.76 3.28
CA CYS A 104 -4.88 0.66 3.12
C CYS A 104 -4.70 1.14 1.68
N PHE A 105 -3.61 0.77 1.01
CA PHE A 105 -3.38 1.15 -0.38
C PHE A 105 -4.30 0.43 -1.37
N LYS A 106 -4.58 -0.84 -1.15
CA LYS A 106 -5.50 -1.60 -2.01
C LYS A 106 -6.90 -0.99 -1.99
N GLU A 107 -7.43 -0.76 -0.79
CA GLU A 107 -8.74 -0.14 -0.62
C GLU A 107 -8.74 1.31 -1.12
N ALA A 108 -7.65 2.06 -0.90
CA ALA A 108 -7.50 3.40 -1.43
C ALA A 108 -7.49 3.43 -2.96
N GLU A 109 -6.87 2.45 -3.62
CA GLU A 109 -6.86 2.31 -5.08
C GLU A 109 -8.23 1.93 -5.64
N GLU A 110 -8.89 0.94 -5.03
CA GLU A 110 -10.21 0.46 -5.45
C GLU A 110 -11.29 1.53 -5.29
N ASN A 111 -11.13 2.40 -4.29
CA ASN A 111 -12.08 3.45 -3.97
C ASN A 111 -11.54 4.85 -4.30
N VAL A 112 -10.43 5.01 -5.04
CA VAL A 112 -9.77 6.32 -5.23
C VAL A 112 -10.71 7.31 -5.91
N ASP A 113 -11.41 6.85 -6.94
CA ASP A 113 -12.32 7.70 -7.71
C ASP A 113 -13.59 7.98 -6.92
N ASP A 114 -14.06 7.04 -6.11
CA ASP A 114 -15.25 7.21 -5.27
C ASP A 114 -14.97 8.11 -4.07
N ALA A 115 -13.84 7.96 -3.39
CA ALA A 115 -13.41 8.81 -2.28
C ALA A 115 -13.10 10.25 -2.72
N ILE A 116 -12.64 10.44 -3.96
CA ILE A 116 -12.41 11.75 -4.57
C ILE A 116 -13.71 12.37 -5.09
N LYS A 117 -14.58 11.60 -5.79
CA LYS A 117 -15.83 12.10 -6.40
C LYS A 117 -16.99 12.22 -5.41
N GLY A 118 -16.99 11.40 -4.38
CA GLY A 118 -17.92 11.45 -3.27
C GLY A 118 -17.15 11.38 -1.96
N VAL A 119 -17.20 12.44 -1.16
CA VAL A 119 -17.25 12.18 0.28
C VAL A 119 -15.97 11.50 0.80
N ILE A 120 -14.86 12.25 0.96
CA ILE A 120 -14.21 12.16 2.27
C ILE A 120 -15.18 12.86 3.23
N LEU A 121 -16.24 12.08 3.52
CA LEU A 121 -17.15 12.11 4.67
C LEU A 121 -18.21 13.19 4.50
N ALA A 122 -19.45 12.83 4.83
CA ALA A 122 -20.62 13.62 4.52
C ALA A 122 -20.35 15.11 4.81
N ASN A 123 -20.58 15.97 3.81
CA ASN A 123 -20.96 17.34 4.10
C ASN A 123 -22.25 17.22 4.95
N ASP A 124 -22.14 17.15 6.28
CA ASP A 124 -23.24 17.64 7.10
C ASP A 124 -23.21 19.16 6.86
N SER A 125 -24.16 19.59 6.06
CA SER A 125 -24.27 20.96 5.54
C SER A 125 -24.65 21.98 6.63
N ASP A 126 -24.69 21.59 7.90
CA ASP A 126 -25.17 22.44 8.99
C ASP A 126 -24.15 22.47 10.13
N ASN A 127 -23.61 23.66 10.37
CA ASN A 127 -22.75 24.09 11.48
C ASN A 127 -21.24 24.13 11.19
N ASN A 128 -20.64 25.30 11.50
CA ASN A 128 -19.25 25.71 11.34
C ASN A 128 -18.18 24.86 12.06
N ASN A 129 -18.47 23.62 12.46
CA ASN A 129 -17.50 22.69 13.04
C ASN A 129 -17.17 21.60 12.04
N PHE A 130 -16.06 21.78 11.34
CA PHE A 130 -15.50 20.74 10.48
C PHE A 130 -14.88 19.65 11.36
N SER A 131 -15.56 18.52 11.51
CA SER A 131 -14.94 17.25 11.84
C SER A 131 -15.10 16.37 10.61
N PRO A 132 -14.03 16.12 9.83
CA PRO A 132 -14.12 15.12 8.78
C PRO A 132 -14.51 13.83 9.50
N LYS A 133 -15.71 13.32 9.24
CA LYS A 133 -16.22 12.08 9.84
C LYS A 133 -15.47 10.89 9.25
N VAL A 134 -14.16 10.75 9.53
CA VAL A 134 -13.26 9.89 8.75
C VAL A 134 -13.86 8.51 8.75
N SER A 135 -14.17 8.01 7.55
CA SER A 135 -14.75 6.69 7.35
C SER A 135 -13.84 5.81 8.17
N PRO A 136 -14.40 4.91 8.98
CA PRO A 136 -13.56 4.15 9.89
C PRO A 136 -12.42 3.40 9.17
N PHE A 137 -12.57 3.19 7.85
CA PHE A 137 -11.50 2.84 6.92
C PHE A 137 -10.35 3.86 6.87
N TRP A 138 -10.62 5.10 6.45
CA TRP A 138 -9.63 6.17 6.26
C TRP A 138 -8.96 6.61 7.58
N SER A 139 -9.55 6.35 8.75
CA SER A 139 -8.96 6.72 10.04
C SER A 139 -7.72 5.90 10.38
N LEU A 140 -7.60 4.68 9.84
CA LEU A 140 -6.35 3.92 9.93
C LEU A 140 -5.30 4.43 8.94
N CYS A 141 -5.74 4.72 7.73
CA CYS A 141 -4.85 4.91 6.59
C CYS A 141 -4.31 6.33 6.48
N LEU A 142 -5.04 7.34 6.97
CA LEU A 142 -4.64 8.74 6.90
C LEU A 142 -3.95 9.20 8.18
N THR A 143 -3.05 10.16 8.04
CA THR A 143 -2.49 10.95 9.14
C THR A 143 -3.17 12.32 9.13
N GLN A 144 -3.50 12.83 10.31
CA GLN A 144 -3.84 14.24 10.47
C GLN A 144 -2.56 14.99 10.86
N LYS A 145 -2.12 15.91 10.02
CA LYS A 145 -1.12 16.90 10.41
C LYS A 145 -1.74 17.77 11.49
N GLU A 146 -1.21 17.68 12.70
CA GLU A 146 -1.50 18.69 13.72
C GLU A 146 -1.03 20.04 13.19
N THR A 147 -1.97 20.94 12.90
CA THR A 147 -1.65 22.36 12.79
C THR A 147 -1.28 22.83 14.18
N SER A 148 0.02 22.88 14.49
CA SER A 148 0.52 23.62 15.64
C SER A 148 0.00 25.06 15.52
N GLN A 149 -0.87 25.46 16.46
CA GLN A 149 -1.28 26.85 16.67
C GLN A 149 -0.13 27.67 17.25
#